data_AF-A0A537YRJ0-F1
#
_entry.id   AF-A0A537YRJ0-F1
#
_cell.length_a   1.000
_cell.length_b   1.000
_cell.length_c   1.000
_cell.angle_alpha   90.00
_cell.angle_beta   90.00
_cell.angle_gamma   90.00
#
_symmetry.space_group_name_H-M   'P 1'
#
loop_
_entity.id
_entity.type
_entity.pdbx_description
1 polymer ?
#
loop_
_entity_poly.entity_id
_entity_poly.type
_entity_poly.pdbx_seq_one_letter_code
_entity_poly.pdbx_strand_id
1 'polypeptide(L)'
;PSYQEYKAAMQKYAPGTFLDGEVPYIGWLSADTFIKGLTEAGVACPTRKAFITNLRLVKDWTANGAFNPVDFVKAFAQPLFCAYFVQVVNAKFVPQLGGKPFCATKEVRNGKVTKLTAAKIQNA
;
A
#
# COMPACT_ATOMS: atom_id res chain seq x y z
N PRO A 1 12.96 1.27 -3.98
CA PRO A 1 13.26 0.20 -4.95
C PRO A 1 12.06 -0.09 -5.87
N SER A 2 10.91 -0.41 -5.27
CA SER A 2 9.64 -0.66 -5.98
C SER A 2 9.24 0.39 -7.03
N TYR A 3 9.36 1.69 -6.74
CA TYR A 3 8.96 2.74 -7.70
C TYR A 3 9.88 2.78 -8.93
N GLN A 4 11.16 2.44 -8.78
CA GLN A 4 12.08 2.36 -9.93
C GLN A 4 11.77 1.15 -10.81
N GLU A 5 11.40 0.00 -10.21
CA GLU A 5 10.92 -1.16 -10.96
C GLU A 5 9.64 -0.84 -11.73
N TYR A 6 8.68 -0.16 -11.09
CA TYR A 6 7.47 0.32 -11.75
C TYR A 6 7.80 1.19 -12.97
N LYS A 7 8.66 2.22 -12.80
CA LYS A 7 9.06 3.10 -13.91
C LYS A 7 9.70 2.33 -15.07
N ALA A 8 10.61 1.41 -14.75
CA ALA A 8 11.29 0.59 -15.76
C ALA A 8 10.31 -0.33 -16.51
N ALA A 9 9.39 -0.99 -15.78
CA ALA A 9 8.37 -1.85 -16.37
C ALA A 9 7.43 -1.07 -17.28
N MET A 10 6.96 0.10 -16.85
CA MET A 10 6.07 0.92 -17.65
C MET A 10 6.75 1.49 -18.90
N GLN A 11 8.01 1.92 -18.80
CA GLN A 11 8.80 2.34 -19.97
C GLN A 11 8.92 1.21 -21.00
N LYS A 12 9.05 -0.03 -20.54
CA LYS A 12 9.19 -1.21 -21.41
C LYS A 12 7.85 -1.66 -22.02
N TYR A 13 6.79 -1.73 -21.22
CA TYR A 13 5.55 -2.39 -21.59
C TYR A 13 4.41 -1.44 -22.00
N ALA A 14 4.48 -0.16 -21.64
CA ALA A 14 3.46 0.84 -21.93
C ALA A 14 4.07 2.21 -22.33
N PRO A 15 4.99 2.24 -23.33
CA PRO A 15 5.63 3.49 -23.73
C PRO A 15 4.60 4.53 -24.18
N GLY A 16 4.81 5.79 -23.82
CA GLY A 16 3.93 6.90 -24.19
C GLY A 16 2.64 7.01 -23.37
N THR A 17 2.40 6.12 -22.41
CA THR A 17 1.28 6.27 -21.46
C THR A 17 1.67 7.20 -20.31
N PHE A 18 0.68 7.74 -19.59
CA PHE A 18 0.93 8.55 -18.40
C PHE A 18 1.33 7.65 -17.23
N LEU A 19 2.57 7.81 -16.75
CA LEU A 19 3.19 6.94 -15.73
C LEU A 19 3.42 7.64 -14.39
N ASP A 20 3.21 8.95 -14.35
CA ASP A 20 3.49 9.74 -13.15
C ASP A 20 2.25 9.79 -12.24
N GLY A 21 2.48 10.02 -10.95
CA GLY A 21 1.40 10.17 -9.97
C GLY A 21 0.93 8.86 -9.34
N GLU A 22 -0.05 9.01 -8.45
CA GLU A 22 -0.44 7.99 -7.49
C GLU A 22 -1.27 6.86 -8.10
N VAL A 23 -2.25 7.19 -8.96
CA VAL A 23 -3.22 6.20 -9.47
C VAL A 23 -2.56 5.07 -10.27
N PRO A 24 -1.67 5.33 -11.24
CA PRO A 24 -0.99 4.26 -11.97
C PRO A 24 -0.14 3.36 -11.03
N TYR A 25 0.48 3.96 -10.03
CA TYR A 25 1.31 3.23 -9.08
C TYR A 25 0.49 2.39 -8.08
N ILE A 26 -0.70 2.84 -7.67
CA ILE A 26 -1.65 2.02 -6.91
C ILE A 26 -2.04 0.77 -7.72
N GLY A 27 -2.27 0.91 -9.02
CA GLY A 27 -2.55 -0.22 -9.91
C GLY A 27 -1.41 -1.25 -9.91
N TRP A 28 -0.17 -0.77 -10.03
CA TRP A 28 1.02 -1.63 -9.94
C TRP A 28 1.12 -2.38 -8.61
N LEU A 29 0.97 -1.68 -7.49
CA LEU A 29 1.01 -2.27 -6.14
C LEU A 29 -0.13 -3.29 -5.93
N SER A 30 -1.32 -3.00 -6.45
CA SER A 30 -2.47 -3.90 -6.39
C SER A 30 -2.20 -5.20 -7.17
N ALA A 31 -1.56 -5.09 -8.34
CA ALA A 31 -1.17 -6.25 -9.14
C ALA A 31 -0.09 -7.09 -8.42
N ASP A 32 0.88 -6.45 -7.76
CA ASP A 32 1.88 -7.14 -6.92
C ASP A 32 1.21 -7.93 -5.79
N THR A 33 0.31 -7.29 -5.03
CA THR A 33 -0.47 -7.98 -3.97
C THR A 33 -1.28 -9.14 -4.54
N PHE A 34 -1.86 -8.98 -5.73
CA PHE A 34 -2.61 -10.04 -6.39
C PHE A 34 -1.71 -11.22 -6.79
N ILE A 35 -0.52 -10.96 -7.35
CA ILE A 35 0.47 -12.00 -7.67
C ILE A 35 0.91 -12.73 -6.41
N LYS A 36 1.14 -12.02 -5.30
CA LYS A 36 1.43 -12.63 -4.00
C LYS A 36 0.31 -13.57 -3.58
N GLY A 37 -0.95 -13.13 -3.63
CA GLY A 37 -2.10 -13.97 -3.30
C GLY A 37 -2.24 -15.22 -4.18
N LEU A 38 -1.95 -15.12 -5.49
CA LEU A 38 -1.90 -16.29 -6.39
C LEU A 38 -0.77 -17.26 -6.03
N THR A 39 0.40 -16.73 -5.67
CA THR A 39 1.56 -17.52 -5.25
C THR A 39 1.24 -18.31 -3.98
N GLU A 40 0.64 -17.65 -2.98
CA GLU A 40 0.21 -18.29 -1.74
C GLU A 40 -0.94 -19.29 -1.94
N ALA A 41 -1.80 -19.08 -2.94
CA ALA A 41 -2.90 -19.99 -3.26
C ALA A 41 -2.45 -21.31 -3.93
N GLY A 42 -1.21 -21.36 -4.43
CA GLY A 42 -0.68 -22.44 -5.26
C GLY A 42 -0.91 -22.18 -6.75
N VAL A 43 0.18 -21.91 -7.49
CA VAL A 43 0.14 -21.44 -8.89
C VAL A 43 -0.40 -22.44 -9.91
N ALA A 44 -0.42 -23.75 -9.59
CA ALA A 44 -0.88 -24.78 -10.52
C ALA A 44 -2.40 -24.82 -10.72
N CYS A 45 -3.17 -24.54 -9.65
CA CYS A 45 -4.64 -24.52 -9.69
C CYS A 45 -5.19 -23.68 -8.52
N PRO A 46 -4.99 -22.35 -8.55
CA PRO A 46 -5.40 -21.48 -7.45
C PRO A 46 -6.94 -21.38 -7.40
N THR A 47 -7.49 -21.33 -6.19
CA THR A 47 -8.93 -21.04 -5.98
C THR A 47 -9.11 -19.70 -5.28
N ARG A 48 -10.27 -19.05 -5.47
CA ARG A 48 -10.62 -17.81 -4.74
C ARG A 48 -10.54 -17.99 -3.22
N LYS A 49 -10.97 -19.15 -2.72
CA LYS A 49 -10.91 -19.48 -1.28
C LYS A 49 -9.46 -19.57 -0.81
N ALA A 50 -8.61 -20.30 -1.53
CA ALA A 50 -7.19 -20.44 -1.20
C ALA A 50 -6.46 -19.09 -1.24
N PHE A 51 -6.71 -18.27 -2.27
CA PHE A 51 -6.19 -16.90 -2.37
C PHE A 51 -6.48 -16.08 -1.11
N ILE A 52 -7.75 -15.97 -0.72
CA ILE A 52 -8.15 -15.13 0.42
C ILE A 52 -7.61 -15.70 1.73
N THR A 53 -7.67 -17.03 1.89
CA THR A 53 -7.28 -17.69 3.14
C THR A 53 -5.78 -17.60 3.36
N ASN A 54 -4.99 -17.88 2.32
CA ASN A 54 -3.53 -17.96 2.43
C ASN A 54 -2.88 -16.58 2.40
N LEU A 55 -3.42 -15.63 1.62
CA LEU A 55 -2.90 -14.24 1.64
C LEU A 55 -3.03 -13.61 3.03
N ARG A 56 -4.09 -13.93 3.79
CA ARG A 56 -4.26 -13.48 5.19
C ARG A 56 -3.22 -14.05 6.16
N LEU A 57 -2.47 -15.08 5.79
CA LEU A 57 -1.39 -15.64 6.61
C LEU A 57 -0.06 -14.89 6.43
N VAL A 58 0.07 -14.06 5.40
CA VAL A 58 1.27 -13.28 5.11
C VAL A 58 1.36 -12.08 6.07
N LYS A 59 2.51 -11.94 6.73
CA LYS A 59 2.73 -10.98 7.83
C LYS A 59 3.77 -9.89 7.53
N ASP A 60 4.46 -10.02 6.40
CA ASP A 60 5.68 -9.30 6.09
C ASP A 60 5.75 -8.83 4.63
N TRP A 61 4.60 -8.67 3.97
CA TRP A 61 4.60 -8.16 2.60
C TRP A 61 5.00 -6.69 2.57
N THR A 62 5.99 -6.35 1.73
CA THR A 62 6.55 -4.99 1.64
C THR A 62 6.35 -4.34 0.28
N ALA A 63 5.78 -5.05 -0.70
CA ALA A 63 5.71 -4.63 -2.10
C ALA A 63 7.07 -4.15 -2.65
N ASN A 64 8.13 -4.97 -2.48
CA ASN A 64 9.52 -4.62 -2.82
C ASN A 64 10.00 -3.31 -2.17
N GLY A 65 9.59 -3.09 -0.91
CA GLY A 65 9.95 -1.93 -0.11
C GLY A 65 9.14 -0.66 -0.41
N ALA A 66 7.97 -0.76 -1.04
CA ALA A 66 7.02 0.37 -1.10
C ALA A 66 6.37 0.64 0.26
N PHE A 67 6.18 -0.42 1.06
CA PHE A 67 5.58 -0.37 2.37
C PHE A 67 6.52 -0.92 3.44
N ASN A 68 6.31 -0.48 4.67
CA ASN A 68 6.75 -1.26 5.83
C ASN A 68 6.07 -2.64 5.80
N PRO A 69 6.62 -3.66 6.49
CA PRO A 69 6.01 -5.00 6.53
C PRO A 69 4.52 -4.96 6.88
N VAL A 70 3.69 -5.45 5.96
CA VAL A 70 2.23 -5.50 6.09
C VAL A 70 1.80 -6.88 6.57
N ASP A 71 1.06 -6.88 7.67
CA ASP A 71 0.31 -8.03 8.15
C ASP A 71 -1.13 -7.97 7.63
N PHE A 72 -1.46 -8.78 6.62
CA PHE A 72 -2.74 -8.66 5.92
C PHE A 72 -3.95 -8.98 6.79
N VAL A 73 -3.81 -9.83 7.82
CA VAL A 73 -4.95 -10.07 8.73
C VAL A 73 -5.18 -8.88 9.65
N LYS A 74 -4.11 -8.20 10.07
CA LYS A 74 -4.21 -7.01 10.92
C LYS A 74 -4.62 -5.77 10.16
N ALA A 75 -4.13 -5.58 8.94
CA ALA A 75 -4.45 -4.43 8.10
C ALA A 75 -5.89 -4.47 7.55
N PHE A 76 -6.49 -5.66 7.45
CA PHE A 76 -7.84 -5.82 6.91
C PHE A 76 -8.87 -4.99 7.69
N ALA A 77 -9.60 -4.14 6.98
CA ALA A 77 -10.64 -3.26 7.51
C ALA A 77 -10.16 -2.29 8.61
N GLN A 78 -8.86 -1.99 8.67
CA GLN A 78 -8.34 -0.93 9.54
C GLN A 78 -8.33 0.42 8.82
N PRO A 79 -8.60 1.53 9.53
CA PRO A 79 -8.37 2.86 8.99
C PRO A 79 -6.87 3.11 8.83
N LEU A 80 -6.46 3.75 7.74
CA LEU A 80 -5.11 4.31 7.61
C LEU A 80 -4.94 5.47 8.59
N PHE A 81 -4.05 5.33 9.56
CA PHE A 81 -3.81 6.38 10.57
C PHE A 81 -2.71 7.36 10.19
N CYS A 82 -1.92 7.05 9.16
CA CYS A 82 -0.86 7.92 8.67
C CYS A 82 -1.07 8.21 7.18
N ALA A 83 -0.85 9.45 6.77
CA ALA A 83 -0.91 9.87 5.38
C ALA A 83 0.31 10.71 5.01
N TYR A 84 0.83 10.51 3.80
CA TYR A 84 1.80 11.40 3.19
C TYR A 84 1.08 12.55 2.49
N PHE A 85 1.64 13.74 2.58
CA PHE A 85 1.09 14.93 1.94
C PHE A 85 2.03 15.42 0.85
N VAL A 86 1.45 15.78 -0.30
CA VAL A 86 2.15 16.43 -1.39
C VAL A 86 1.42 17.70 -1.76
N GLN A 87 2.16 18.72 -2.17
CA GLN A 87 1.62 19.95 -2.73
C GLN A 87 2.08 20.10 -4.18
N VAL A 88 1.19 20.55 -5.05
CA VAL A 88 1.58 20.89 -6.41
C VAL A 88 2.21 22.28 -6.41
N VAL A 89 3.49 22.38 -6.76
CA VAL A 89 4.24 23.63 -6.91
C VAL A 89 4.93 23.60 -8.27
N ASN A 90 4.67 24.60 -9.12
CA ASN A 90 5.24 24.67 -10.47
C ASN A 90 5.06 23.37 -11.28
N ALA A 91 3.83 22.84 -11.30
CA ALA A 91 3.45 21.59 -11.96
C ALA A 91 4.21 20.32 -11.48
N LYS A 92 4.77 20.34 -10.26
CA LYS A 92 5.45 19.18 -9.66
C LYS A 92 4.83 18.85 -8.31
N PHE A 93 4.74 17.56 -7.99
CA PHE A 93 4.40 17.10 -6.65
C PHE A 93 5.61 17.27 -5.73
N VAL A 94 5.48 18.16 -4.73
CA VAL A 94 6.50 18.43 -3.72
C VAL A 94 6.08 17.81 -2.39
N PRO A 95 6.86 16.86 -1.84
CA PRO A 95 6.58 16.27 -0.54
C PRO A 95 6.49 17.34 0.56
N GLN A 96 5.45 17.28 1.36
CA GLN A 96 5.26 18.13 2.53
C GLN A 96 5.89 17.47 3.77
N LEU A 97 6.03 18.23 4.86
CA LEU A 97 6.51 17.72 6.16
C LEU A 97 7.88 17.03 6.06
N GLY A 98 8.74 17.48 5.14
CA GLY A 98 10.05 16.85 4.88
C GLY A 98 9.97 15.41 4.39
N GLY A 99 8.85 15.03 3.75
CA GLY A 99 8.60 13.67 3.27
C GLY A 99 8.18 12.69 4.36
N LYS A 100 7.86 13.18 5.57
CA LYS A 100 7.37 12.34 6.67
C LYS A 100 5.84 12.26 6.65
N PRO A 101 5.25 11.12 7.04
CA PRO A 101 3.80 11.03 7.14
C PRO A 101 3.29 11.86 8.32
N PHE A 102 2.09 12.41 8.17
CA PHE A 102 1.31 12.92 9.29
C PHE A 102 0.42 11.80 9.82
N CYS A 103 0.50 11.55 11.13
CA CYS A 103 -0.26 10.48 11.77
C CYS A 103 -1.30 11.02 12.75
N ALA A 104 -2.50 10.45 12.71
CA ALA A 104 -3.58 10.78 13.63
C ALA A 104 -3.22 10.43 15.08
N THR A 105 -3.68 11.26 16.02
CA THR A 105 -3.52 11.00 17.46
C THR A 105 -4.81 10.52 18.12
N LYS A 106 -5.94 10.60 17.41
CA LYS A 106 -7.28 10.21 17.87
C LYS A 106 -8.07 9.56 16.74
N GLU A 107 -8.90 8.58 17.06
CA GLU A 107 -9.87 7.94 16.17
C GLU A 107 -11.28 8.31 16.61
N VAL A 108 -12.16 8.60 15.64
CA VAL A 108 -13.60 8.76 15.86
C VAL A 108 -14.31 7.53 15.31
N ARG A 109 -14.94 6.74 16.18
CA ARG A 109 -15.70 5.55 15.78
C ARG A 109 -17.03 5.52 16.52
N ASN A 110 -18.14 5.46 15.79
CA ASN A 110 -19.50 5.48 16.34
C ASN A 110 -19.73 6.63 17.33
N GLY A 111 -19.26 7.84 16.98
CA GLY A 111 -19.37 9.04 17.82
C GLY A 111 -18.40 9.09 19.02
N LYS A 112 -17.60 8.05 19.26
CA LYS A 112 -16.63 8.00 20.36
C LYS A 112 -15.23 8.39 19.88
N VAL A 113 -14.62 9.34 20.59
CA VAL A 113 -13.23 9.76 20.38
C VAL A 113 -12.29 8.93 21.27
N THR A 114 -11.30 8.27 20.67
CA THR A 114 -10.32 7.45 21.41
C THR A 114 -8.90 7.88 21.04
N LYS A 115 -8.00 8.03 22.04
CA LYS A 115 -6.58 8.31 21.80
C LYS A 115 -5.92 7.08 21.16
N LEU A 116 -5.14 7.29 20.11
CA LEU A 116 -4.41 6.23 19.42
C LEU A 116 -3.10 5.91 20.15
N THR A 117 -2.76 4.62 20.22
CA THR A 117 -1.46 4.13 20.70
C THR A 117 -0.49 4.05 19.53
N ALA A 118 0.82 4.11 19.80
CA ALA A 118 1.85 3.94 18.76
C ALA A 118 1.69 2.60 18.01
N ALA A 119 1.36 1.52 18.74
CA ALA A 119 1.09 0.22 18.14
C ALA A 119 -0.11 0.25 17.19
N LYS A 120 -1.19 0.97 17.51
CA LYS A 120 -2.33 1.13 16.60
C LYS A 120 -1.98 1.90 15.33
N ILE A 121 -1.11 2.91 15.46
CA ILE A 121 -0.68 3.74 14.33
C ILE A 121 0.23 2.95 13.37
N GLN A 122 1.06 2.05 13.90
CA GLN A 122 2.03 1.28 13.11
C GLN A 122 1.44 0.02 12.44
N ASN A 123 0.33 -0.52 12.96
CA ASN A 123 -0.33 -1.72 12.42
C ASN A 123 -1.48 -1.40 11.45
N ALA A 124 -1.57 -0.14 11.01
CA ALA A 124 -2.56 0.36 10.07
C ALA A 124 -1.93 0.74 8.73
#